data_AF-A0A673UNQ4-F1
#
_entry.id   AF-A0A673UNQ4-F1
#
_cell.length_a   1.000
_cell.length_b   1.000
_cell.length_c   1.000
_cell.angle_alpha   90.00
_cell.angle_beta   90.00
_cell.angle_gamma   90.00
#
_symmetry.space_group_name_H-M   'P 1'
#
loop_
_entity.id
_entity.type
_entity.pdbx_description
1 polymer ?
#
loop_
_entity_poly.entity_id
_entity_poly.type
_entity_poly.pdbx_seq_one_letter_code
_entity_poly.pdbx_strand_id
1 'polypeptide(L)'
;MSGRSVRLRSVPIQSLSELERARLQEVAFYQLQQDCDLSCPITIPKDGQKRKKSLRKKLDSLGKEKNKDREFIPQAFGMPLSQVIANDRAYKLKQDLQRDEQKDASDFVASLLPFGNKRQNKELSSSNSSLSSTSETPNESTSPNTPEPAPRVRRRGAMSVDSITDLDDNQSRLLEALQLSLPAEAQSKKEKARDKKLSLNPIYRQVPRLVDSCCQHLEKHGLQTVGIFRVGSSKKRVRQLREEFDRGVDVSLEEEHSVHDVAALLKEFLRDMPDPLLTRELYTAFINTLLLEPEEQLGTLQLLIYLLPPCNCDTLHRLLQFLSTVAKHANDSVGKDGQEVTGNKMTSLNLATIFGPNLLHKQKLSDKEFSVQSSARAEESTAIIAVVQKMIENYEALFMVPPDLQNEVLISLLETDPDVVDYLLRRKASQSSQLRG
;
A
#
# COMPACT_ATOMS: atom_id res chain seq x y z
N MET A 1 7.15 33.71 -22.39
CA MET A 1 6.96 32.35 -21.87
C MET A 1 6.33 32.43 -20.48
N SER A 2 5.05 32.10 -20.32
CA SER A 2 4.41 32.02 -18.99
C SER A 2 4.54 30.59 -18.47
N GLY A 3 5.74 30.23 -18.01
CA GLY A 3 6.04 28.89 -17.50
C GLY A 3 5.42 28.67 -16.12
N ARG A 4 4.60 27.62 -15.97
CA ARG A 4 4.10 27.19 -14.66
C ARG A 4 5.26 26.58 -13.86
N SER A 5 5.74 27.31 -12.85
CA SER A 5 6.76 26.79 -11.92
C SER A 5 6.11 25.95 -10.81
N VAL A 6 6.67 24.77 -10.54
CA VAL A 6 6.21 23.85 -9.50
C VAL A 6 7.31 23.67 -8.47
N ARG A 7 7.13 24.22 -7.26
CA ARG A 7 8.08 24.03 -6.17
C ARG A 7 7.85 22.68 -5.50
N LEU A 8 8.77 21.74 -5.74
CA LEU A 8 8.78 20.45 -5.05
C LEU A 8 8.93 20.64 -3.53
N ARG A 9 8.36 19.70 -2.77
CA ARG A 9 8.46 19.54 -1.31
C ARG A 9 8.76 18.07 -1.05
N SER A 10 9.32 17.72 0.11
CA SER A 10 9.45 16.31 0.50
C SER A 10 8.07 15.66 0.61
N VAL A 11 7.91 14.42 0.11
CA VAL A 11 6.63 13.68 0.10
C VAL A 11 6.83 12.23 0.59
N PRO A 12 5.84 11.61 1.25
CA PRO A 12 5.95 10.21 1.64
C PRO A 12 5.98 9.31 0.41
N ILE A 13 6.85 8.28 0.39
CA ILE A 13 7.03 7.39 -0.76
C ILE A 13 5.73 6.70 -1.20
N GLN A 14 4.77 6.48 -0.29
CA GLN A 14 3.47 5.88 -0.60
C GLN A 14 2.52 6.82 -1.38
N SER A 15 2.85 8.11 -1.50
CA SER A 15 2.12 9.07 -2.36
C SER A 15 2.57 9.04 -3.82
N LEU A 16 3.71 8.40 -4.11
CA LEU A 16 4.26 8.27 -5.45
C LEU A 16 3.54 7.18 -6.26
N SER A 17 3.44 7.40 -7.56
CA SER A 17 2.95 6.43 -8.54
C SER A 17 3.85 5.19 -8.66
N GLU A 18 3.34 4.14 -9.29
CA GLU A 18 4.13 2.92 -9.57
C GLU A 18 5.36 3.23 -10.43
N LEU A 19 5.21 4.14 -11.39
CA LEU A 19 6.29 4.64 -12.22
C LEU A 19 7.28 5.54 -11.46
N GLU A 20 6.81 6.49 -10.65
CA GLU A 20 7.68 7.32 -9.79
C GLU A 20 8.50 6.45 -8.82
N ARG A 21 7.91 5.40 -8.22
CA ARG A 21 8.65 4.48 -7.33
C ARG A 21 9.64 3.59 -8.08
N ALA A 22 9.30 3.12 -9.28
CA ALA A 22 10.24 2.36 -10.11
C ALA A 22 11.46 3.20 -10.52
N ARG A 23 11.26 4.46 -10.92
CA ARG A 23 12.36 5.39 -11.23
C ARG A 23 13.15 5.80 -9.99
N LEU A 24 12.49 6.00 -8.84
CA LEU A 24 13.19 6.26 -7.57
C LEU A 24 14.10 5.09 -7.18
N GLN A 25 13.69 3.85 -7.45
CA GLN A 25 14.50 2.65 -7.22
C GLN A 25 15.75 2.62 -8.12
N GLU A 26 15.64 3.07 -9.38
CA GLU A 26 16.78 3.20 -10.30
C GLU A 26 17.72 4.35 -9.88
N VAL A 27 17.19 5.55 -9.60
CA VAL A 27 17.97 6.72 -9.17
C VAL A 27 18.72 6.44 -7.85
N ALA A 28 18.03 5.89 -6.84
CA ALA A 28 18.66 5.56 -5.57
C ALA A 28 19.74 4.48 -5.70
N PHE A 29 19.61 3.56 -6.66
CA PHE A 29 20.65 2.57 -6.97
C PHE A 29 21.89 3.24 -7.61
N TYR A 30 21.69 4.20 -8.52
CA TYR A 30 22.80 4.94 -9.13
C TYR A 30 23.54 5.84 -8.13
N GLN A 31 22.84 6.50 -7.19
CA GLN A 31 23.49 7.26 -6.12
C GLN A 31 24.27 6.33 -5.17
N LEU A 32 23.66 5.23 -4.70
CA LEU A 32 24.35 4.25 -3.86
C LEU A 32 25.59 3.61 -4.51
N GLN A 33 25.69 3.63 -5.84
CA GLN A 33 26.86 3.10 -6.57
C GLN A 33 27.96 4.17 -6.82
N GLN A 34 27.64 5.46 -6.72
CA GLN A 34 28.57 6.56 -6.98
C GLN A 34 29.04 7.26 -5.71
N ASP A 35 28.12 7.51 -4.77
CA ASP A 35 28.29 8.45 -3.66
C ASP A 35 28.44 7.76 -2.29
N CYS A 36 28.31 6.44 -2.22
CA CYS A 36 28.37 5.67 -0.96
C CYS A 36 29.33 4.46 -1.07
N ASP A 37 30.52 4.54 -0.48
CA ASP A 37 31.40 3.37 -0.33
C ASP A 37 30.90 2.45 0.79
N LEU A 38 29.86 1.68 0.48
CA LEU A 38 29.40 0.57 1.31
C LEU A 38 30.29 -0.68 1.20
N SER A 39 31.43 -0.63 0.48
CA SER A 39 32.42 -1.70 0.32
C SER A 39 31.83 -3.08 -0.02
N CYS A 40 30.69 -3.11 -0.72
CA CYS A 40 29.99 -4.33 -1.10
C CYS A 40 29.16 -4.15 -2.38
N PRO A 41 28.97 -5.21 -3.19
CA PRO A 41 28.18 -5.13 -4.41
C PRO A 41 26.68 -5.06 -4.09
N ILE A 42 26.07 -3.89 -4.32
CA ILE A 42 24.63 -3.66 -4.17
C ILE A 42 23.89 -4.23 -5.38
N THR A 43 22.71 -4.82 -5.17
CA THR A 43 21.83 -5.27 -6.25
C THR A 43 20.37 -4.95 -5.92
N ILE A 44 19.61 -4.48 -6.93
CA ILE A 44 18.17 -4.23 -6.78
C ILE A 44 17.45 -5.58 -6.55
N PRO A 45 16.77 -5.78 -5.40
CA PRO A 45 16.08 -7.03 -5.08
C PRO A 45 14.99 -7.37 -6.08
N LYS A 46 14.98 -8.62 -6.55
CA LYS A 46 14.02 -9.07 -7.56
C LYS A 46 12.76 -9.59 -6.88
N ASP A 47 11.61 -8.96 -7.15
CA ASP A 47 10.31 -9.48 -6.70
C ASP A 47 10.18 -10.98 -7.04
N GLY A 48 9.70 -11.75 -6.06
CA GLY A 48 9.94 -13.19 -5.93
C GLY A 48 9.39 -14.06 -7.06
N GLN A 49 8.58 -13.48 -7.95
CA GLN A 49 7.93 -14.11 -9.10
C GLN A 49 8.89 -14.89 -10.02
N LYS A 50 10.20 -14.55 -10.04
CA LYS A 50 11.19 -15.28 -10.84
C LYS A 50 11.60 -16.63 -10.24
N ARG A 51 11.31 -16.94 -8.97
CA ARG A 51 11.48 -18.30 -8.39
C ARG A 51 10.30 -19.22 -8.74
N LYS A 52 9.98 -19.35 -10.04
CA LYS A 52 9.20 -20.47 -10.59
C LYS A 52 10.00 -21.78 -10.45
N LYS A 53 10.08 -22.33 -9.23
CA LYS A 53 10.52 -23.71 -9.00
C LYS A 53 9.65 -24.62 -9.88
N SER A 54 10.29 -25.47 -10.68
CA SER A 54 9.63 -26.18 -11.79
C SER A 54 8.34 -26.90 -11.37
N LEU A 55 7.27 -26.67 -12.14
CA LEU A 55 5.96 -27.29 -11.93
C LEU A 55 5.98 -28.83 -11.99
N ARG A 56 7.09 -29.45 -12.45
CA ARG A 56 7.28 -30.91 -12.40
C ARG A 56 7.03 -31.50 -11.00
N LYS A 57 7.44 -30.80 -9.92
CA LYS A 57 7.18 -31.27 -8.54
C LYS A 57 5.70 -31.18 -8.08
N LYS A 58 4.77 -30.72 -8.93
CA LYS A 58 3.31 -30.85 -8.72
C LYS A 58 2.65 -31.93 -9.60
N LEU A 59 3.40 -32.55 -10.52
CA LEU A 59 2.88 -33.62 -11.38
C LEU A 59 3.00 -34.99 -10.69
N ASP A 60 4.11 -35.23 -10.00
CA ASP A 60 4.38 -36.48 -9.27
C ASP A 60 3.38 -36.77 -8.13
N SER A 61 2.65 -35.74 -7.65
CA SER A 61 1.63 -35.83 -6.60
C SER A 61 0.24 -36.25 -7.08
N LEU A 62 -0.02 -36.30 -8.40
CA LEU A 62 -1.34 -36.70 -8.94
C LEU A 62 -1.56 -38.23 -8.98
N GLY A 63 -0.59 -39.03 -8.54
CA GLY A 63 -0.62 -40.50 -8.63
C GLY A 63 -1.37 -41.25 -7.52
N LYS A 64 -2.06 -40.57 -6.58
CA LYS A 64 -2.77 -41.23 -5.46
C LYS A 64 -4.08 -40.53 -5.06
N GLU A 65 -5.15 -40.76 -5.83
CA GLU A 65 -6.50 -40.50 -5.31
C GLU A 65 -6.85 -41.49 -4.18
N LYS A 66 -6.96 -40.98 -2.95
CA LYS A 66 -8.03 -41.24 -1.96
C LYS A 66 -7.61 -40.76 -0.55
N ASN A 67 -7.92 -39.51 -0.25
CA ASN A 67 -8.49 -39.13 1.04
C ASN A 67 -9.24 -37.79 0.89
N LYS A 68 -10.21 -37.53 1.78
CA LYS A 68 -11.23 -36.50 1.58
C LYS A 68 -10.94 -35.17 2.29
N ASP A 69 -9.68 -34.93 2.64
CA ASP A 69 -9.22 -33.67 3.19
C ASP A 69 -8.88 -32.69 2.06
N ARG A 70 -9.51 -31.51 2.08
CA ARG A 70 -9.06 -30.38 1.26
C ARG A 70 -7.78 -29.84 1.89
N GLU A 71 -6.64 -30.43 1.52
CA GLU A 71 -5.32 -29.99 1.99
C GLU A 71 -5.17 -28.49 1.76
N PHE A 72 -5.18 -27.74 2.87
CA PHE A 72 -5.49 -26.32 2.82
C PHE A 72 -4.26 -25.54 2.36
N ILE A 73 -4.38 -24.82 1.24
CA ILE A 73 -3.28 -23.99 0.69
C ILE A 73 -3.17 -22.72 1.55
N PRO A 74 -2.13 -22.55 2.38
CA PRO A 74 -2.01 -21.41 3.30
C PRO A 74 -2.06 -20.09 2.54
N GLN A 75 -2.80 -19.11 3.05
CA GLN A 75 -2.94 -17.79 2.42
C GLN A 75 -1.92 -16.76 2.93
N ALA A 76 -1.26 -16.99 4.07
CA ALA A 76 -0.39 -16.01 4.72
C ALA A 76 1.04 -16.52 5.01
N PHE A 77 1.20 -17.58 5.81
CA PHE A 77 2.51 -17.96 6.36
C PHE A 77 3.35 -18.79 5.38
N GLY A 78 4.68 -18.66 5.46
CA GLY A 78 5.64 -19.42 4.65
C GLY A 78 5.68 -19.04 3.17
N MET A 79 4.95 -18.01 2.75
CA MET A 79 4.88 -17.55 1.36
C MET A 79 5.58 -16.20 1.13
N PRO A 80 5.98 -15.87 -0.12
CA PRO A 80 6.54 -14.57 -0.44
C PRO A 80 5.55 -13.44 -0.14
N LEU A 81 6.04 -12.32 0.39
CA LEU A 81 5.21 -11.18 0.81
C LEU A 81 4.29 -10.68 -0.32
N SER A 82 4.79 -10.58 -1.56
CA SER A 82 4.00 -10.19 -2.73
C SER A 82 2.87 -11.18 -3.09
N GLN A 83 2.97 -12.46 -2.72
CA GLN A 83 1.88 -13.42 -2.85
C GLN A 83 0.81 -13.21 -1.76
N VAL A 84 1.20 -12.88 -0.52
CA VAL A 84 0.26 -12.57 0.56
C VAL A 84 -0.57 -11.32 0.21
N ILE A 85 0.08 -10.26 -0.29
CA ILE A 85 -0.59 -9.06 -0.82
C ILE A 85 -1.57 -9.40 -1.97
N ALA A 86 -1.19 -10.30 -2.88
CA ALA A 86 -2.06 -10.74 -3.96
C ALA A 86 -3.29 -11.52 -3.44
N ASN A 87 -3.11 -12.36 -2.43
CA ASN A 87 -4.20 -13.10 -1.79
C ASN A 87 -5.17 -12.15 -1.05
N ASP A 88 -4.65 -11.22 -0.25
CA ASP A 88 -5.46 -10.22 0.47
C ASP A 88 -6.24 -9.31 -0.50
N ARG A 89 -5.62 -8.91 -1.62
CA ARG A 89 -6.32 -8.16 -2.68
C ARG A 89 -7.41 -9.00 -3.35
N ALA A 90 -7.14 -10.27 -3.65
CA ALA A 90 -8.12 -11.18 -4.25
C ALA A 90 -9.27 -11.54 -3.27
N TYR A 91 -9.00 -11.54 -1.96
CA TYR A 91 -10.03 -11.65 -0.92
C TYR A 91 -10.90 -10.40 -0.89
N LYS A 92 -10.29 -9.21 -0.77
CA LYS A 92 -11.03 -7.94 -0.70
C LYS A 92 -11.94 -7.74 -1.92
N LEU A 93 -11.43 -7.97 -3.13
CA LEU A 93 -12.23 -7.86 -4.35
C LEU A 93 -13.48 -8.76 -4.35
N LYS A 94 -13.42 -9.95 -3.75
CA LYS A 94 -14.59 -10.83 -3.58
C LYS A 94 -15.56 -10.31 -2.52
N GLN A 95 -15.04 -9.79 -1.40
CA GLN A 95 -15.86 -9.21 -0.34
C GLN A 95 -16.60 -7.95 -0.82
N ASP A 96 -15.94 -7.11 -1.62
CA ASP A 96 -16.55 -5.91 -2.19
C ASP A 96 -17.60 -6.27 -3.26
N LEU A 97 -17.32 -7.20 -4.17
CA LEU A 97 -18.31 -7.74 -5.11
C LEU A 97 -19.55 -8.32 -4.41
N GLN A 98 -19.38 -9.08 -3.32
CA GLN A 98 -20.49 -9.62 -2.53
C GLN A 98 -21.30 -8.53 -1.83
N ARG A 99 -20.67 -7.42 -1.42
CA ARG A 99 -21.37 -6.25 -0.86
C ARG A 99 -22.19 -5.54 -1.94
N ASP A 100 -21.64 -5.39 -3.14
CA ASP A 100 -22.35 -4.76 -4.26
C ASP A 100 -23.54 -5.64 -4.71
N GLU A 101 -23.36 -6.95 -4.88
CA GLU A 101 -24.47 -7.90 -5.14
C GLU A 101 -25.55 -7.84 -4.05
N GLN A 102 -25.15 -7.79 -2.77
CA GLN A 102 -26.08 -7.72 -1.64
C GLN A 102 -26.77 -6.35 -1.54
N LYS A 103 -26.10 -5.27 -1.94
CA LYS A 103 -26.65 -3.92 -2.01
C LYS A 103 -27.67 -3.81 -3.15
N ASP A 104 -27.31 -4.24 -4.36
CA ASP A 104 -28.23 -4.27 -5.51
C ASP A 104 -29.47 -5.12 -5.21
N ALA A 105 -29.30 -6.26 -4.53
CA ALA A 105 -30.43 -7.06 -4.04
C ALA A 105 -31.29 -6.31 -3.01
N SER A 106 -30.67 -5.53 -2.11
CA SER A 106 -31.41 -4.72 -1.11
C SER A 106 -32.14 -3.52 -1.73
N ASP A 107 -31.54 -2.84 -2.70
CA ASP A 107 -32.14 -1.72 -3.43
C ASP A 107 -33.27 -2.23 -4.36
N PHE A 108 -33.10 -3.41 -4.98
CA PHE A 108 -34.15 -4.11 -5.71
C PHE A 108 -35.33 -4.50 -4.81
N VAL A 109 -35.08 -5.08 -3.63
CA VAL A 109 -36.13 -5.39 -2.65
C VAL A 109 -36.81 -4.11 -2.15
N ALA A 110 -36.07 -3.03 -1.90
CA ALA A 110 -36.64 -1.73 -1.54
C ALA A 110 -37.56 -1.17 -2.65
N SER A 111 -37.18 -1.32 -3.93
CA SER A 111 -38.01 -0.92 -5.08
C SER A 111 -39.30 -1.74 -5.24
N LEU A 112 -39.33 -2.97 -4.71
CA LEU A 112 -40.49 -3.87 -4.76
C LEU A 112 -41.49 -3.65 -3.61
N LEU A 113 -41.14 -2.86 -2.59
CA LEU A 113 -42.06 -2.51 -1.50
C LEU A 113 -43.01 -1.37 -1.94
N PRO A 114 -44.34 -1.60 -2.01
CA PRO A 114 -45.27 -0.54 -2.41
C PRO A 114 -45.33 0.58 -1.38
N PHE A 115 -45.30 1.84 -1.83
CA PHE A 115 -45.54 3.03 -1.00
C PHE A 115 -46.93 2.95 -0.34
N GLY A 116 -46.97 2.49 0.92
CA GLY A 116 -48.16 1.85 1.48
C GLY A 116 -48.54 2.24 2.91
N ASN A 117 -48.58 3.53 3.23
CA ASN A 117 -49.70 4.18 3.95
C ASN A 117 -49.39 5.63 4.39
N LYS A 118 -50.06 6.61 3.78
CA LYS A 118 -50.34 7.88 4.47
C LYS A 118 -51.50 7.64 5.44
N ARG A 119 -51.26 7.70 6.75
CA ARG A 119 -52.32 7.92 7.75
C ARG A 119 -52.12 9.28 8.40
N GLN A 120 -53.11 10.15 8.25
CA GLN A 120 -53.15 11.45 8.91
C GLN A 120 -53.58 11.27 10.37
N ASN A 121 -53.00 12.05 11.27
CA ASN A 121 -53.73 12.61 12.41
C ASN A 121 -53.05 13.90 12.91
N LYS A 122 -53.78 15.00 12.73
CA LYS A 122 -54.05 16.07 13.70
C LYS A 122 -53.41 15.93 15.11
N GLU A 123 -52.86 16.96 15.78
CA GLU A 123 -52.70 18.42 15.55
C GLU A 123 -51.30 18.85 16.11
N LEU A 124 -50.77 20.09 16.10
CA LEU A 124 -51.34 21.44 16.16
C LEU A 124 -50.55 22.51 15.38
N SER A 125 -51.17 23.69 15.32
CA SER A 125 -50.73 24.98 14.77
C SER A 125 -49.56 25.66 15.50
N SER A 126 -48.69 26.34 14.74
CA SER A 126 -48.53 27.81 14.87
C SER A 126 -47.94 28.42 13.58
N SER A 127 -48.22 29.71 13.34
CA SER A 127 -48.10 30.35 12.02
C SER A 127 -46.81 31.14 11.83
N ASN A 128 -46.46 31.46 10.58
CA ASN A 128 -46.47 32.87 10.13
C ASN A 128 -46.55 33.01 8.59
N SER A 129 -46.98 34.20 8.16
CA SER A 129 -47.30 34.61 6.79
C SER A 129 -46.05 35.18 6.07
N SER A 130 -46.04 35.61 4.79
CA SER A 130 -47.09 36.24 3.97
C SER A 130 -46.96 36.00 2.46
N LEU A 131 -48.03 36.31 1.71
CA LEU A 131 -48.13 36.29 0.25
C LEU A 131 -48.21 37.72 -0.35
N SER A 132 -48.25 37.77 -1.69
CA SER A 132 -48.73 38.87 -2.56
C SER A 132 -47.73 40.00 -2.90
N SER A 133 -47.85 40.74 -4.02
CA SER A 133 -48.96 40.80 -5.00
C SER A 133 -48.56 41.25 -6.43
N THR A 134 -49.46 41.02 -7.41
CA THR A 134 -49.87 41.83 -8.60
C THR A 134 -49.15 43.15 -8.95
N SER A 135 -49.07 43.68 -10.19
CA SER A 135 -49.36 43.27 -11.60
C SER A 135 -49.13 44.49 -12.56
N GLU A 136 -49.53 44.40 -13.85
CA GLU A 136 -49.76 45.48 -14.85
C GLU A 136 -48.65 45.82 -15.89
N THR A 137 -49.00 46.67 -16.88
CA THR A 137 -48.59 46.61 -18.31
C THR A 137 -48.11 47.98 -18.88
N PRO A 138 -48.23 48.30 -20.21
CA PRO A 138 -47.33 47.95 -21.32
C PRO A 138 -46.71 49.17 -22.05
N ASN A 139 -45.86 48.96 -23.08
CA ASN A 139 -45.91 49.76 -24.33
C ASN A 139 -45.00 49.24 -25.49
N GLU A 140 -45.29 49.73 -26.71
CA GLU A 140 -44.54 49.56 -27.97
C GLU A 140 -43.31 50.50 -28.04
N SER A 141 -42.41 50.53 -29.04
CA SER A 141 -42.29 49.92 -30.39
C SER A 141 -40.79 49.70 -30.72
N THR A 142 -40.32 49.01 -31.76
CA THR A 142 -40.31 49.44 -33.19
C THR A 142 -39.79 48.28 -34.09
N SER A 143 -40.30 48.17 -35.32
CA SER A 143 -39.88 47.24 -36.40
C SER A 143 -38.89 47.94 -37.38
N PRO A 144 -38.58 47.46 -38.63
CA PRO A 144 -38.85 46.18 -39.30
C PRO A 144 -37.65 45.57 -40.09
N ASN A 145 -37.77 44.32 -40.57
CA ASN A 145 -37.71 43.95 -42.01
C ASN A 145 -37.68 42.41 -42.27
N THR A 146 -38.22 42.01 -43.43
CA THR A 146 -38.35 40.64 -44.00
C THR A 146 -37.92 40.71 -45.50
N PRO A 147 -37.93 39.64 -46.36
CA PRO A 147 -38.46 38.27 -46.19
C PRO A 147 -37.58 37.10 -46.75
N GLU A 148 -38.23 35.92 -46.83
CA GLU A 148 -37.99 34.62 -47.52
C GLU A 148 -37.23 34.56 -48.88
N PRO A 149 -36.87 33.36 -49.45
CA PRO A 149 -37.45 32.00 -49.23
C PRO A 149 -36.46 30.79 -49.12
N ALA A 150 -37.03 29.59 -48.94
CA ALA A 150 -36.38 28.26 -49.00
C ALA A 150 -36.42 27.64 -50.44
N PRO A 151 -36.06 26.35 -50.74
CA PRO A 151 -35.46 25.27 -49.91
C PRO A 151 -34.32 24.43 -50.59
N ARG A 152 -33.77 23.43 -49.85
CA ARG A 152 -33.31 22.05 -50.28
C ARG A 152 -31.88 21.57 -49.88
N VAL A 153 -31.86 20.44 -49.16
CA VAL A 153 -31.08 19.19 -49.41
C VAL A 153 -29.52 19.15 -49.34
N ARG A 154 -29.02 18.49 -48.26
CA ARG A 154 -27.80 17.62 -48.14
C ARG A 154 -26.40 18.13 -48.61
N ARG A 155 -25.47 18.34 -47.65
CA ARG A 155 -24.37 17.39 -47.26
C ARG A 155 -23.38 17.96 -46.23
N ARG A 156 -22.76 17.05 -45.46
CA ARG A 156 -21.48 17.13 -44.68
C ARG A 156 -21.01 18.52 -44.21
N GLY A 157 -21.09 18.74 -42.89
CA GLY A 157 -20.23 19.66 -42.12
C GLY A 157 -19.71 18.92 -40.88
N ALA A 158 -18.47 19.18 -40.47
CA ALA A 158 -17.83 18.51 -39.34
C ALA A 158 -18.39 18.98 -37.98
N MET A 159 -18.43 18.08 -36.99
CA MET A 159 -18.63 18.44 -35.58
C MET A 159 -17.25 18.71 -34.94
N SER A 160 -17.20 19.64 -33.97
CA SER A 160 -15.95 19.93 -33.22
C SER A 160 -15.58 18.76 -32.30
N VAL A 161 -14.32 18.72 -31.86
CA VAL A 161 -13.76 17.68 -30.98
C VAL A 161 -14.01 17.97 -29.49
N ASP A 162 -14.51 19.17 -29.16
CA ASP A 162 -14.76 19.63 -27.78
C ASP A 162 -16.07 19.09 -27.18
N SER A 163 -16.18 17.77 -27.02
CA SER A 163 -17.22 17.09 -26.22
C SER A 163 -16.82 15.65 -25.89
N ILE A 164 -15.80 15.47 -25.03
CA ILE A 164 -15.40 14.16 -24.49
C ILE A 164 -15.35 14.22 -22.95
N THR A 165 -16.52 14.42 -22.33
CA THR A 165 -16.74 14.27 -20.88
C THR A 165 -18.01 13.48 -20.53
N ASP A 166 -18.88 13.18 -21.51
CA ASP A 166 -20.12 12.42 -21.31
C ASP A 166 -20.19 11.26 -22.32
N LEU A 167 -19.95 10.04 -21.85
CA LEU A 167 -20.10 8.80 -22.59
C LEU A 167 -20.73 7.74 -21.67
N ASP A 168 -21.98 7.36 -21.95
CA ASP A 168 -22.75 6.43 -21.12
C ASP A 168 -22.12 5.03 -21.00
N ASP A 169 -22.35 4.37 -19.86
CA ASP A 169 -21.87 3.01 -19.52
C ASP A 169 -22.14 1.93 -20.58
N ASN A 170 -23.13 2.16 -21.46
CA ASN A 170 -23.48 1.27 -22.55
C ASN A 170 -22.36 1.13 -23.60
N GLN A 171 -21.50 2.13 -23.79
CA GLN A 171 -20.37 2.03 -24.73
C GLN A 171 -19.20 1.22 -24.15
N SER A 172 -18.98 1.31 -22.84
CA SER A 172 -17.98 0.50 -22.11
C SER A 172 -18.21 -1.00 -22.31
N ARG A 173 -19.47 -1.44 -22.19
CA ARG A 173 -19.89 -2.84 -22.41
C ARG A 173 -19.72 -3.30 -23.86
N LEU A 174 -19.85 -2.40 -24.83
CA LEU A 174 -19.64 -2.73 -26.25
C LEU A 174 -18.16 -2.99 -26.55
N LEU A 175 -17.26 -2.17 -25.99
CA LEU A 175 -15.82 -2.38 -26.09
C LEU A 175 -15.37 -3.68 -25.42
N GLU A 176 -15.92 -3.98 -24.23
CA GLU A 176 -15.66 -5.24 -23.53
C GLU A 176 -16.17 -6.47 -24.32
N ALA A 177 -17.38 -6.41 -24.88
CA ALA A 177 -17.92 -7.46 -25.74
C ALA A 177 -17.10 -7.67 -27.03
N LEU A 178 -16.58 -6.60 -27.64
CA LEU A 178 -15.67 -6.69 -28.79
C LEU A 178 -14.33 -7.33 -28.39
N GLN A 179 -13.77 -6.97 -27.23
CA GLN A 179 -12.55 -7.55 -26.68
C GLN A 179 -12.67 -9.08 -26.48
N LEU A 180 -13.86 -9.55 -26.09
CA LEU A 180 -14.18 -10.96 -25.85
C LEU A 180 -14.48 -11.79 -27.11
N SER A 181 -14.57 -11.15 -28.29
CA SER A 181 -15.03 -11.78 -29.54
C SER A 181 -13.92 -12.20 -30.52
N LEU A 182 -12.65 -12.00 -30.15
CA LEU A 182 -11.48 -12.39 -30.96
C LEU A 182 -11.00 -13.81 -30.62
N PRO A 183 -10.66 -14.67 -31.60
CA PRO A 183 -10.20 -16.04 -31.34
C PRO A 183 -8.89 -16.10 -30.53
N ALA A 184 -8.91 -16.89 -29.45
CA ALA A 184 -7.80 -17.00 -28.51
C ALA A 184 -6.70 -17.99 -28.96
N GLU A 185 -6.05 -17.74 -30.11
CA GLU A 185 -4.91 -18.55 -30.56
C GLU A 185 -3.82 -17.74 -31.29
N ALA A 186 -2.59 -18.27 -31.30
CA ALA A 186 -1.42 -17.76 -32.04
C ALA A 186 -0.74 -16.42 -31.60
N GLN A 187 -0.41 -16.26 -30.32
CA GLN A 187 0.74 -15.41 -29.91
C GLN A 187 1.79 -16.17 -29.08
N SER A 188 2.57 -17.02 -29.75
CA SER A 188 3.72 -17.74 -29.18
C SER A 188 5.05 -17.21 -29.71
N LYS A 189 5.45 -15.99 -29.31
CA LYS A 189 6.80 -15.44 -29.55
C LYS A 189 7.25 -14.49 -28.44
N LYS A 190 8.56 -14.44 -28.22
CA LYS A 190 9.22 -13.73 -27.11
C LYS A 190 9.06 -12.21 -27.19
N GLU A 191 8.07 -11.65 -26.50
CA GLU A 191 8.13 -10.24 -26.11
C GLU A 191 9.22 -10.03 -25.03
N LYS A 192 9.91 -8.89 -25.09
CA LYS A 192 10.83 -8.47 -24.03
C LYS A 192 10.00 -7.87 -22.90
N ALA A 193 10.34 -8.17 -21.65
CA ALA A 193 9.56 -7.73 -20.48
C ALA A 193 9.76 -6.24 -20.13
N ARG A 194 9.55 -5.33 -21.09
CA ARG A 194 9.61 -3.87 -20.92
C ARG A 194 8.21 -3.23 -20.94
N ASP A 195 7.29 -3.72 -21.75
CA ASP A 195 6.06 -2.99 -22.10
C ASP A 195 4.89 -3.19 -21.13
N LYS A 196 5.20 -3.50 -19.86
CA LYS A 196 4.20 -3.52 -18.78
C LYS A 196 4.02 -2.09 -18.26
N LYS A 197 3.18 -1.30 -18.95
CA LYS A 197 2.88 0.10 -18.60
C LYS A 197 2.51 0.23 -17.11
N LEU A 198 3.36 0.92 -16.35
CA LEU A 198 3.19 1.10 -14.91
C LEU A 198 2.09 2.13 -14.62
N SER A 199 1.40 1.96 -13.50
CA SER A 199 0.34 2.87 -13.06
C SER A 199 0.87 4.27 -12.73
N LEU A 200 0.27 5.29 -13.36
CA LEU A 200 0.47 6.70 -12.98
C LEU A 200 -0.30 7.08 -11.70
N ASN A 201 -1.27 6.27 -11.25
CA ASN A 201 -1.90 6.44 -9.95
C ASN A 201 -0.96 5.98 -8.82
N PRO A 202 -1.03 6.58 -7.61
CA PRO A 202 -0.32 6.08 -6.42
C PRO A 202 -0.56 4.59 -6.19
N ILE A 203 0.46 3.85 -5.76
CA ILE A 203 0.29 2.42 -5.48
C ILE A 203 -0.66 2.26 -4.28
N TYR A 204 -1.62 1.34 -4.39
CA TYR A 204 -2.39 0.88 -3.23
C TYR A 204 -1.43 0.36 -2.15
N ARG A 205 -1.62 0.77 -0.89
CA ARG A 205 -0.75 0.43 0.25
C ARG A 205 -0.52 -1.08 0.37
N GLN A 206 0.70 -1.54 0.12
CA GLN A 206 1.03 -2.97 0.03
C GLN A 206 1.45 -3.57 1.38
N VAL A 207 0.52 -3.57 2.34
CA VAL A 207 0.69 -4.17 3.68
C VAL A 207 -0.26 -5.37 3.85
N PRO A 208 0.19 -6.54 4.34
CA PRO A 208 -0.71 -7.67 4.59
C PRO A 208 -1.76 -7.35 5.65
N ARG A 209 -2.98 -7.87 5.49
CA ARG A 209 -4.06 -7.71 6.47
C ARG A 209 -3.63 -8.21 7.85
N LEU A 210 -2.93 -9.33 7.93
CA LEU A 210 -2.34 -9.85 9.17
C LEU A 210 -1.48 -8.80 9.89
N VAL A 211 -0.56 -8.14 9.17
CA VAL A 211 0.36 -7.16 9.76
C VAL A 211 -0.41 -5.94 10.24
N ASP A 212 -1.32 -5.41 9.42
CA ASP A 212 -2.05 -4.19 9.77
C ASP A 212 -3.04 -4.43 10.93
N SER A 213 -3.77 -5.56 10.93
CA SER A 213 -4.64 -5.98 12.04
C SER A 213 -3.86 -6.23 13.33
N CYS A 214 -2.70 -6.90 13.27
CA CYS A 214 -1.84 -7.09 14.45
C CYS A 214 -1.36 -5.75 15.03
N CYS A 215 -0.90 -4.82 14.18
CA CYS A 215 -0.49 -3.50 14.63
C CYS A 215 -1.67 -2.71 15.23
N GLN A 216 -2.83 -2.68 14.56
CA GLN A 216 -4.04 -1.98 15.05
C GLN A 216 -4.50 -2.52 16.41
N HIS A 217 -4.52 -3.83 16.61
CA HIS A 217 -4.89 -4.45 17.89
C HIS A 217 -3.93 -4.05 19.02
N LEU A 218 -2.62 -4.06 18.74
CA LEU A 218 -1.59 -3.74 19.71
C LEU A 218 -1.45 -2.24 19.98
N GLU A 219 -1.82 -1.38 19.03
CA GLU A 219 -1.99 0.07 19.24
C GLU A 219 -3.20 0.38 20.11
N LYS A 220 -4.30 -0.36 19.94
CA LYS A 220 -5.54 -0.16 20.72
C LYS A 220 -5.42 -0.70 22.16
N HIS A 221 -4.81 -1.88 22.34
CA HIS A 221 -4.87 -2.63 23.60
C HIS A 221 -3.50 -2.94 24.23
N GLY A 222 -2.40 -2.80 23.49
CA GLY A 222 -1.07 -3.28 23.90
C GLY A 222 -0.07 -2.21 24.38
N LEU A 223 -0.35 -0.93 24.18
CA LEU A 223 0.63 0.16 24.39
C LEU A 223 1.09 0.35 25.84
N GLN A 224 0.27 -0.05 26.82
CA GLN A 224 0.59 -0.01 28.26
C GLN A 224 1.04 -1.38 28.81
N THR A 225 1.08 -2.43 27.99
CA THR A 225 1.42 -3.78 28.45
C THR A 225 2.92 -3.91 28.70
N VAL A 226 3.33 -3.94 29.97
CA VAL A 226 4.73 -4.12 30.39
C VAL A 226 5.35 -5.35 29.74
N GLY A 227 6.45 -5.14 29.02
CA GLY A 227 7.17 -6.21 28.32
C GLY A 227 6.45 -6.77 27.09
N ILE A 228 5.59 -6.00 26.42
CA ILE A 228 5.03 -6.38 25.12
C ILE A 228 6.14 -6.83 24.15
N PHE A 229 5.87 -7.82 23.30
CA PHE A 229 6.86 -8.59 22.51
C PHE A 229 7.93 -9.38 23.29
N ARG A 230 8.23 -9.06 24.56
CA ARG A 230 9.23 -9.78 25.38
C ARG A 230 8.63 -10.91 26.21
N VAL A 231 7.45 -10.68 26.79
CA VAL A 231 6.72 -11.66 27.62
C VAL A 231 6.25 -12.85 26.77
N GLY A 232 6.20 -14.04 27.39
CA GLY A 232 5.84 -15.29 26.73
C GLY A 232 4.36 -15.38 26.32
N SER A 233 4.09 -16.20 25.31
CA SER A 233 2.77 -16.37 24.69
C SER A 233 2.27 -17.83 24.74
N SER A 234 0.95 -18.00 24.61
CA SER A 234 0.30 -19.30 24.52
C SER A 234 0.52 -19.91 23.14
N LYS A 235 1.51 -20.80 23.02
CA LYS A 235 1.81 -21.55 21.77
C LYS A 235 0.60 -22.23 21.13
N LYS A 236 -0.45 -22.56 21.91
CA LYS A 236 -1.72 -23.08 21.38
C LYS A 236 -2.55 -21.98 20.68
N ARG A 237 -2.77 -20.84 21.34
CA ARG A 237 -3.57 -19.73 20.77
C ARG A 237 -2.85 -19.06 19.60
N VAL A 238 -1.52 -18.91 19.66
CA VAL A 238 -0.72 -18.41 18.53
C VAL A 238 -0.85 -19.31 17.30
N ARG A 239 -0.83 -20.64 17.46
CA ARG A 239 -1.08 -21.60 16.36
C ARG A 239 -2.50 -21.49 15.82
N GLN A 240 -3.50 -21.38 16.69
CA GLN A 240 -4.89 -21.20 16.26
C GLN A 240 -5.05 -19.92 15.40
N LEU A 241 -4.52 -18.78 15.86
CA LEU A 241 -4.53 -17.52 15.09
C LEU A 241 -3.76 -17.66 13.76
N ARG A 242 -2.61 -18.34 13.76
CA ARG A 242 -1.83 -18.63 12.55
C ARG A 242 -2.65 -19.44 11.54
N GLU A 243 -3.36 -20.46 12.00
CA GLU A 243 -4.28 -21.25 11.19
C GLU A 243 -5.50 -20.45 10.74
N GLU A 244 -6.02 -19.50 11.53
CA GLU A 244 -7.13 -18.63 11.15
C GLU A 244 -6.76 -17.65 10.04
N PHE A 245 -5.56 -17.05 10.09
CA PHE A 245 -5.04 -16.22 9.01
C PHE A 245 -4.61 -17.05 7.78
N ASP A 246 -4.00 -18.23 7.96
CA ASP A 246 -3.73 -19.14 6.84
C ASP A 246 -5.04 -19.54 6.15
N ARG A 247 -6.10 -19.80 6.93
CA ARG A 247 -7.55 -19.73 6.60
C ARG A 247 -7.94 -18.82 5.42
N GLY A 248 -7.33 -17.63 5.30
CA GLY A 248 -7.83 -16.57 4.43
C GLY A 248 -9.22 -16.07 4.84
N VAL A 249 -9.60 -16.28 6.10
CA VAL A 249 -10.85 -15.83 6.71
C VAL A 249 -10.69 -14.36 7.15
N ASP A 250 -11.78 -13.64 7.41
CA ASP A 250 -11.69 -12.35 8.11
C ASP A 250 -11.44 -12.62 9.61
N VAL A 251 -10.25 -12.28 10.09
CA VAL A 251 -9.85 -12.49 11.48
C VAL A 251 -10.00 -11.17 12.24
N SER A 252 -11.14 -11.04 12.92
CA SER A 252 -11.42 -9.92 13.83
C SER A 252 -10.60 -10.10 15.11
N LEU A 253 -9.60 -9.22 15.33
CA LEU A 253 -8.84 -9.19 16.58
C LEU A 253 -9.58 -8.32 17.60
N GLU A 254 -10.44 -8.99 18.38
CA GLU A 254 -11.25 -8.43 19.46
C GLU A 254 -10.49 -8.45 20.81
N GLU A 255 -10.97 -7.74 21.83
CA GLU A 255 -10.25 -7.43 23.08
C GLU A 255 -9.84 -8.68 23.89
N GLU A 256 -10.59 -9.77 23.74
CA GLU A 256 -10.35 -11.10 24.30
C GLU A 256 -9.03 -11.72 23.78
N HIS A 257 -8.52 -11.26 22.63
CA HIS A 257 -7.28 -11.74 22.04
C HIS A 257 -6.07 -11.17 22.78
N SER A 258 -5.47 -12.00 23.63
CA SER A 258 -4.30 -11.64 24.42
C SER A 258 -3.20 -11.00 23.58
N VAL A 259 -2.84 -9.78 23.93
CA VAL A 259 -1.82 -8.96 23.25
C VAL A 259 -0.46 -9.67 23.13
N HIS A 260 -0.09 -10.55 24.07
CA HIS A 260 1.14 -11.34 23.97
C HIS A 260 1.10 -12.40 22.85
N ASP A 261 -0.08 -12.93 22.54
CA ASP A 261 -0.24 -13.92 21.47
C ASP A 261 -0.26 -13.25 20.10
N VAL A 262 -0.94 -12.11 19.96
CA VAL A 262 -0.90 -11.27 18.74
C VAL A 262 0.52 -10.71 18.50
N ALA A 263 1.20 -10.27 19.56
CA ALA A 263 2.60 -9.84 19.51
C ALA A 263 3.55 -10.99 19.14
N ALA A 264 3.24 -12.23 19.53
CA ALA A 264 3.99 -13.41 19.08
C ALA A 264 3.71 -13.72 17.60
N LEU A 265 2.43 -13.72 17.18
CA LEU A 265 2.00 -13.99 15.81
C LEU A 265 2.65 -13.05 14.79
N LEU A 266 2.73 -11.75 15.09
CA LEU A 266 3.39 -10.75 14.23
C LEU A 266 4.89 -11.06 14.04
N LYS A 267 5.58 -11.49 15.10
CA LYS A 267 6.99 -11.93 15.01
C LYS A 267 7.11 -13.24 14.23
N GLU A 268 6.20 -14.20 14.44
CA GLU A 268 6.19 -15.47 13.72
C GLU A 268 6.00 -15.25 12.21
N PHE A 269 5.11 -14.32 11.82
CA PHE A 269 4.87 -14.00 10.41
C PHE A 269 6.14 -13.48 9.73
N LEU A 270 6.79 -12.46 10.31
CA LEU A 270 8.01 -11.85 9.76
C LEU A 270 9.17 -12.86 9.66
N ARG A 271 9.33 -13.70 10.69
CA ARG A 271 10.37 -14.73 10.79
C ARG A 271 10.16 -15.90 9.84
N ASP A 272 8.92 -16.32 9.62
CA ASP A 272 8.56 -17.46 8.78
C ASP A 272 8.52 -17.10 7.28
N MET A 273 8.77 -15.83 6.90
CA MET A 273 8.85 -15.42 5.49
C MET A 273 10.03 -16.09 4.76
N PRO A 274 9.87 -16.49 3.48
CA PRO A 274 10.94 -17.14 2.71
C PRO A 274 12.10 -16.19 2.36
N ASP A 275 11.87 -14.88 2.40
CA ASP A 275 12.90 -13.83 2.40
C ASP A 275 12.55 -12.81 3.50
N PRO A 276 13.54 -12.27 4.25
CA PRO A 276 13.28 -11.35 5.35
C PRO A 276 12.79 -9.99 4.82
N LEU A 277 12.22 -9.16 5.69
CA LEU A 277 11.56 -7.92 5.26
C LEU A 277 12.54 -6.93 4.58
N LEU A 278 13.78 -6.87 5.02
CA LEU A 278 14.83 -6.05 4.39
C LEU A 278 15.54 -6.72 3.19
N THR A 279 15.07 -7.91 2.78
CA THR A 279 15.63 -8.79 1.74
C THR A 279 17.02 -9.37 2.06
N ARG A 280 17.39 -10.47 1.41
CA ARG A 280 18.75 -11.03 1.51
C ARG A 280 19.76 -10.29 0.62
N GLU A 281 19.32 -9.74 -0.51
CA GLU A 281 20.18 -9.07 -1.49
C GLU A 281 20.81 -7.78 -0.91
N LEU A 282 20.11 -7.06 -0.02
CA LEU A 282 20.62 -5.85 0.65
C LEU A 282 21.30 -6.09 2.01
N TYR A 283 21.50 -7.34 2.44
CA TYR A 283 21.96 -7.61 3.82
C TYR A 283 23.26 -6.87 4.18
N THR A 284 24.29 -7.03 3.37
CA THR A 284 25.61 -6.44 3.65
C THR A 284 25.55 -4.92 3.57
N ALA A 285 24.76 -4.37 2.65
CA ALA A 285 24.58 -2.93 2.52
C ALA A 285 23.94 -2.31 3.77
N PHE A 286 22.88 -2.93 4.32
CA PHE A 286 22.26 -2.47 5.57
C PHE A 286 23.20 -2.53 6.78
N ILE A 287 24.08 -3.53 6.86
CA ILE A 287 25.07 -3.63 7.95
C ILE A 287 26.20 -2.62 7.78
N ASN A 288 26.67 -2.43 6.54
CA ASN A 288 27.78 -1.55 6.24
C ASN A 288 27.44 -0.06 6.36
N THR A 289 26.17 0.34 6.47
CA THR A 289 25.83 1.75 6.81
C THR A 289 26.37 2.18 8.17
N LEU A 290 26.72 1.24 9.07
CA LEU A 290 27.36 1.56 10.36
C LEU A 290 28.86 1.88 10.23
N LEU A 291 29.45 1.65 9.06
CA LEU A 291 30.84 2.00 8.75
C LEU A 291 30.98 3.42 8.19
N LEU A 292 29.85 4.04 7.81
CA LEU A 292 29.77 5.41 7.28
C LEU A 292 29.67 6.45 8.39
N GLU A 293 30.05 7.69 8.08
CA GLU A 293 30.01 8.80 9.04
C GLU A 293 28.56 9.08 9.50
N PRO A 294 28.32 9.47 10.78
CA PRO A 294 26.98 9.52 11.39
C PRO A 294 25.92 10.34 10.63
N GLU A 295 26.35 11.33 9.85
CA GLU A 295 25.53 12.21 9.01
C GLU A 295 25.07 11.49 7.72
N GLU A 296 25.93 10.68 7.11
CA GLU A 296 25.66 9.93 5.88
C GLU A 296 24.71 8.75 6.12
N GLN A 297 24.86 8.07 7.27
CA GLN A 297 24.14 6.82 7.59
C GLN A 297 22.63 6.90 7.34
N LEU A 298 22.00 8.04 7.67
CA LEU A 298 20.56 8.21 7.52
C LEU A 298 20.14 8.36 6.04
N GLY A 299 20.94 9.05 5.23
CA GLY A 299 20.75 9.15 3.79
C GLY A 299 20.93 7.79 3.11
N THR A 300 22.01 7.08 3.44
CA THR A 300 22.26 5.73 2.89
C THR A 300 21.16 4.73 3.29
N LEU A 301 20.68 4.75 4.54
CA LEU A 301 19.54 3.92 4.96
C LEU A 301 18.24 4.30 4.23
N GLN A 302 18.00 5.59 3.96
CA GLN A 302 16.86 6.05 3.16
C GLN A 302 16.95 5.51 1.72
N LEU A 303 18.10 5.63 1.06
CA LEU A 303 18.31 5.08 -0.29
C LEU A 303 18.11 3.54 -0.32
N LEU A 304 18.64 2.81 0.67
CA LEU A 304 18.44 1.35 0.77
C LEU A 304 16.97 0.96 0.97
N ILE A 305 16.16 1.79 1.64
CA ILE A 305 14.71 1.61 1.75
C ILE A 305 14.01 1.86 0.40
N TYR A 306 14.54 2.75 -0.45
CA TYR A 306 14.03 2.97 -1.81
C TYR A 306 14.41 1.83 -2.78
N LEU A 307 15.45 1.05 -2.47
CA LEU A 307 15.77 -0.19 -3.18
C LEU A 307 14.80 -1.34 -2.87
N LEU A 308 14.06 -1.30 -1.75
CA LEU A 308 13.14 -2.39 -1.37
C LEU A 308 11.95 -2.52 -2.34
N PRO A 309 11.48 -3.75 -2.64
CA PRO A 309 10.22 -3.95 -3.36
C PRO A 309 9.04 -3.22 -2.69
N PRO A 310 8.04 -2.71 -3.43
CA PRO A 310 6.97 -1.89 -2.85
C PRO A 310 6.24 -2.51 -1.66
N CYS A 311 5.95 -3.81 -1.69
CA CYS A 311 5.35 -4.52 -0.55
C CYS A 311 6.27 -4.63 0.67
N ASN A 312 7.57 -4.87 0.48
CA ASN A 312 8.57 -4.85 1.55
C ASN A 312 8.65 -3.45 2.18
N CYS A 313 8.76 -2.42 1.34
CA CYS A 313 8.84 -1.01 1.74
C CYS A 313 7.59 -0.56 2.52
N ASP A 314 6.38 -0.83 2.01
CA ASP A 314 5.13 -0.43 2.65
C ASP A 314 4.87 -1.17 3.97
N THR A 315 5.17 -2.48 4.01
CA THR A 315 5.08 -3.31 5.22
C THR A 315 6.09 -2.88 6.28
N LEU A 316 7.32 -2.54 5.87
CA LEU A 316 8.35 -2.00 6.76
C LEU A 316 7.94 -0.64 7.33
N HIS A 317 7.37 0.25 6.52
CA HIS A 317 6.87 1.54 6.99
C HIS A 317 5.81 1.37 8.10
N ARG A 318 4.82 0.50 7.88
CA ARG A 318 3.79 0.23 8.89
C ARG A 318 4.41 -0.37 10.17
N LEU A 319 5.33 -1.32 10.03
CA LEU A 319 5.97 -1.92 11.19
C LEU A 319 6.81 -0.91 11.98
N LEU A 320 7.64 -0.09 11.33
CA LEU A 320 8.49 0.90 12.01
C LEU A 320 7.65 2.02 12.65
N GLN A 321 6.60 2.50 11.98
CA GLN A 321 5.62 3.42 12.57
C GLN A 321 5.02 2.85 13.85
N PHE A 322 4.58 1.59 13.82
CA PHE A 322 4.03 0.90 14.98
C PHE A 322 5.06 0.72 16.10
N LEU A 323 6.28 0.25 15.80
CA LEU A 323 7.33 0.05 16.79
C LEU A 323 7.81 1.38 17.42
N SER A 324 7.84 2.46 16.65
CA SER A 324 8.10 3.80 17.17
C SER A 324 6.98 4.26 18.11
N THR A 325 5.71 3.98 17.78
CA THR A 325 4.57 4.23 18.69
C THR A 325 4.68 3.42 19.99
N VAL A 326 5.08 2.15 19.95
CA VAL A 326 5.34 1.35 21.17
C VAL A 326 6.49 1.95 21.98
N ALA A 327 7.60 2.34 21.34
CA ALA A 327 8.76 2.96 22.00
C ALA A 327 8.43 4.32 22.63
N LYS A 328 7.58 5.14 22.00
CA LYS A 328 7.06 6.40 22.54
C LYS A 328 6.26 6.20 23.86
N HIS A 329 5.80 4.98 24.16
CA HIS A 329 5.11 4.60 25.41
C HIS A 329 5.97 3.72 26.36
N ALA A 330 7.30 3.68 26.18
CA ALA A 330 8.18 2.83 26.98
C ALA A 330 8.38 3.33 28.43
N ASN A 331 8.38 4.64 28.64
CA ASN A 331 8.61 5.27 29.94
C ASN A 331 7.29 5.48 30.70
N ASP A 332 7.36 5.59 32.03
CA ASP A 332 6.21 5.98 32.84
C ASP A 332 5.82 7.44 32.54
N SER A 333 4.53 7.74 32.60
CA SER A 333 3.98 9.04 32.21
C SER A 333 2.83 9.43 33.14
N VAL A 334 2.57 10.72 33.29
CA VAL A 334 1.44 11.20 34.11
C VAL A 334 0.21 11.36 33.21
N GLY A 335 -0.89 10.74 33.60
CA GLY A 335 -2.19 10.84 32.94
C GLY A 335 -2.81 12.24 33.02
N LYS A 336 -3.84 12.48 32.21
CA LYS A 336 -4.58 13.77 32.20
C LYS A 336 -5.32 14.07 33.51
N ASP A 337 -5.49 13.04 34.33
CA ASP A 337 -6.09 13.01 35.67
C ASP A 337 -5.05 13.08 36.80
N GLY A 338 -3.75 13.15 36.47
CA GLY A 338 -2.66 13.21 37.43
C GLY A 338 -2.19 11.85 37.96
N GLN A 339 -2.72 10.73 37.47
CA GLN A 339 -2.29 9.39 37.88
C GLN A 339 -1.03 8.93 37.14
N GLU A 340 -0.19 8.11 37.79
CA GLU A 340 0.97 7.51 37.12
C GLU A 340 0.54 6.35 36.22
N VAL A 341 0.72 6.52 34.91
CA VAL A 341 0.51 5.50 33.88
C VAL A 341 1.83 4.77 33.63
N THR A 342 1.89 3.50 34.02
CA THR A 342 3.08 2.66 33.82
C THR A 342 3.36 2.44 32.33
N GLY A 343 4.58 2.77 31.90
CA GLY A 343 5.05 2.55 30.53
C GLY A 343 5.37 1.09 30.25
N ASN A 344 5.29 0.69 28.98
CA ASN A 344 5.47 -0.71 28.57
C ASN A 344 6.93 -1.23 28.70
N LYS A 345 7.90 -0.37 29.01
CA LYS A 345 9.35 -0.65 29.17
C LYS A 345 10.07 -1.14 27.89
N MET A 346 9.45 -0.99 26.72
CA MET A 346 10.00 -1.45 25.43
C MET A 346 10.55 -0.29 24.59
N THR A 347 11.75 0.17 24.95
CA THR A 347 12.52 1.18 24.18
C THR A 347 12.82 0.74 22.75
N SER A 348 13.25 1.68 21.91
CA SER A 348 13.73 1.42 20.54
C SER A 348 14.78 0.30 20.48
N LEU A 349 15.78 0.32 21.37
CA LEU A 349 16.79 -0.73 21.53
C LEU A 349 16.18 -2.08 21.95
N ASN A 350 15.24 -2.10 22.91
CA ASN A 350 14.57 -3.33 23.35
C ASN A 350 13.74 -3.96 22.22
N LEU A 351 13.07 -3.13 21.40
CA LEU A 351 12.32 -3.58 20.23
C LEU A 351 13.25 -4.03 19.11
N ALA A 352 14.33 -3.30 18.81
CA ALA A 352 15.33 -3.67 17.81
C ALA A 352 16.03 -5.00 18.15
N THR A 353 16.30 -5.25 19.43
CA THR A 353 16.82 -6.54 19.93
C THR A 353 15.88 -7.71 19.62
N ILE A 354 14.57 -7.49 19.63
CA ILE A 354 13.56 -8.52 19.35
C ILE A 354 13.26 -8.62 17.85
N PHE A 355 13.15 -7.52 17.13
CA PHE A 355 12.73 -7.49 15.73
C PHE A 355 13.89 -7.67 14.74
N GLY A 356 15.09 -7.19 15.07
CA GLY A 356 16.31 -7.33 14.26
C GLY A 356 16.47 -8.69 13.56
N PRO A 357 16.58 -9.81 14.30
CA PRO A 357 16.76 -11.15 13.71
C PRO A 357 15.54 -11.68 12.93
N ASN A 358 14.38 -11.01 12.98
CA ASN A 358 13.18 -11.31 12.20
C ASN A 358 13.02 -10.39 10.97
N LEU A 359 13.79 -9.30 10.89
CA LEU A 359 13.79 -8.33 9.79
C LEU A 359 15.01 -8.45 8.88
N LEU A 360 16.13 -8.94 9.41
CA LEU A 360 17.42 -9.01 8.72
C LEU A 360 18.21 -10.23 9.21
N HIS A 361 18.56 -11.14 8.29
CA HIS A 361 19.40 -12.31 8.58
C HIS A 361 20.11 -12.84 7.33
N LYS A 362 21.36 -13.29 7.45
CA LYS A 362 22.03 -14.07 6.41
C LYS A 362 21.28 -15.40 6.16
N GLN A 363 21.35 -15.93 4.95
CA GLN A 363 20.78 -17.26 4.69
C GLN A 363 21.64 -18.32 5.39
N LYS A 364 21.02 -19.25 6.11
CA LYS A 364 21.73 -20.43 6.64
C LYS A 364 22.29 -21.25 5.48
N LEU A 365 23.60 -21.18 5.28
CA LEU A 365 24.35 -22.22 4.60
C LEU A 365 24.37 -23.46 5.52
N SER A 366 24.31 -24.65 4.93
CA SER A 366 23.96 -25.88 5.65
C SER A 366 25.06 -26.39 6.58
N ASP A 367 24.86 -26.24 7.89
CA ASP A 367 25.28 -27.09 9.03
C ASP A 367 26.71 -27.67 9.07
N LYS A 368 27.67 -27.14 8.30
CA LYS A 368 29.06 -27.64 8.25
C LYS A 368 30.15 -26.69 8.75
N GLU A 369 29.80 -25.48 9.16
CA GLU A 369 30.73 -24.52 9.77
C GLU A 369 30.18 -24.00 11.10
N PHE A 370 30.73 -24.50 12.21
CA PHE A 370 30.23 -24.15 13.56
C PHE A 370 31.32 -23.90 14.61
N SER A 371 32.61 -23.96 14.25
CA SER A 371 33.70 -24.00 15.23
C SER A 371 34.42 -22.68 15.53
N VAL A 372 34.16 -21.59 14.79
CA VAL A 372 34.91 -20.31 14.90
C VAL A 372 33.99 -19.08 14.96
N GLN A 373 32.69 -19.24 14.74
CA GLN A 373 31.80 -18.13 14.37
C GLN A 373 31.11 -17.40 15.56
N SER A 374 31.50 -17.64 16.82
CA SER A 374 30.78 -17.07 17.98
C SER A 374 30.88 -15.55 18.09
N SER A 375 32.08 -14.97 17.98
CA SER A 375 32.30 -13.51 18.04
C SER A 375 31.65 -12.80 16.86
N ALA A 376 31.98 -13.22 15.63
CA ALA A 376 31.42 -12.65 14.40
C ALA A 376 29.87 -12.70 14.36
N ARG A 377 29.23 -13.78 14.85
CA ARG A 377 27.75 -13.84 14.96
C ARG A 377 27.19 -12.87 16.01
N ALA A 378 27.93 -12.58 17.08
CA ALA A 378 27.54 -11.58 18.08
C ALA A 378 27.70 -10.16 17.53
N GLU A 379 28.82 -9.87 16.86
CA GLU A 379 29.09 -8.60 16.17
C GLU A 379 28.04 -8.30 15.09
N GLU A 380 27.73 -9.28 14.22
CA GLU A 380 26.63 -9.18 13.26
C GLU A 380 25.28 -8.94 13.95
N SER A 381 25.01 -9.60 15.08
CA SER A 381 23.78 -9.38 15.85
C SER A 381 23.71 -7.96 16.42
N THR A 382 24.81 -7.40 16.95
CA THR A 382 24.84 -6.01 17.42
C THR A 382 24.65 -5.00 16.29
N ALA A 383 25.21 -5.27 15.11
CA ALA A 383 25.03 -4.42 13.94
C ALA A 383 23.57 -4.42 13.43
N ILE A 384 22.93 -5.60 13.32
CA ILE A 384 21.50 -5.71 12.99
C ILE A 384 20.64 -4.88 13.96
N ILE A 385 20.96 -4.95 15.26
CA ILE A 385 20.21 -4.23 16.31
C ILE A 385 20.40 -2.72 16.18
N ALA A 386 21.62 -2.22 15.98
CA ALA A 386 21.89 -0.80 15.82
C ALA A 386 21.20 -0.21 14.57
N VAL A 387 21.23 -0.92 13.44
CA VAL A 387 20.51 -0.54 12.20
C VAL A 387 19.01 -0.45 12.44
N VAL A 388 18.40 -1.50 13.01
CA VAL A 388 16.95 -1.52 13.26
C VAL A 388 16.53 -0.51 14.32
N GLN A 389 17.38 -0.21 15.32
CA GLN A 389 17.14 0.87 16.28
C GLN A 389 17.08 2.23 15.57
N LYS A 390 18.11 2.57 14.77
CA LYS A 390 18.17 3.81 13.99
C LYS A 390 16.93 3.93 13.08
N MET A 391 16.47 2.82 12.50
CA MET A 391 15.26 2.78 11.66
C MET A 391 13.95 2.99 12.42
N ILE A 392 13.81 2.50 13.65
CA ILE A 392 12.64 2.75 14.52
C ILE A 392 12.60 4.22 14.98
N GLU A 393 13.76 4.78 15.29
CA GLU A 393 13.90 6.16 15.79
C GLU A 393 13.67 7.20 14.69
N ASN A 394 14.07 6.92 13.45
CA ASN A 394 14.05 7.88 12.34
C ASN A 394 13.02 7.53 11.23
N TYR A 395 12.02 6.68 11.52
CA TYR A 395 11.08 6.18 10.50
C TYR A 395 10.33 7.30 9.76
N GLU A 396 10.07 8.44 10.42
CA GLU A 396 9.35 9.57 9.80
C GLU A 396 10.19 10.23 8.69
N ALA A 397 11.53 10.25 8.81
CA ALA A 397 12.43 10.78 7.77
C ALA A 397 12.75 9.72 6.70
N LEU A 398 12.92 8.45 7.08
CA LEU A 398 13.38 7.37 6.19
C LEU A 398 12.42 7.03 5.03
N PHE A 399 11.16 7.48 5.08
CA PHE A 399 10.15 7.23 4.04
C PHE A 399 9.71 8.51 3.31
N MET A 400 10.39 9.64 3.53
CA MET A 400 10.07 10.95 2.96
C MET A 400 11.08 11.35 1.88
N VAL A 401 10.63 11.32 0.62
CA VAL A 401 11.47 11.51 -0.58
C VAL A 401 11.81 12.99 -0.77
N PRO A 402 13.08 13.42 -0.64
CA PRO A 402 13.48 14.82 -0.74
C PRO A 402 13.17 15.41 -2.13
N PRO A 403 13.09 16.76 -2.24
CA PRO A 403 12.74 17.42 -3.49
C PRO A 403 13.78 17.16 -4.60
N ASP A 404 15.04 16.93 -4.23
CA ASP A 404 16.16 16.76 -5.15
C ASP A 404 16.12 15.37 -5.84
N LEU A 405 15.90 14.30 -5.07
CA LEU A 405 15.59 12.97 -5.62
C LEU A 405 14.32 12.96 -6.47
N GLN A 406 13.28 13.72 -6.09
CA GLN A 406 12.10 13.88 -6.94
C GLN A 406 12.41 14.61 -8.25
N ASN A 407 13.35 15.56 -8.25
CA ASN A 407 13.79 16.27 -9.44
C ASN A 407 14.59 15.33 -10.37
N GLU A 408 15.51 14.53 -9.83
CA GLU A 408 16.24 13.50 -10.60
C GLU A 408 15.30 12.45 -11.22
N VAL A 409 14.30 11.98 -10.47
CA VAL A 409 13.25 11.08 -10.99
C VAL A 409 12.45 11.73 -12.13
N LEU A 410 12.13 13.02 -12.03
CA LEU A 410 11.43 13.76 -13.10
C LEU A 410 12.33 14.02 -14.32
N ILE A 411 13.64 14.21 -14.14
CA ILE A 411 14.61 14.32 -15.24
C ILE A 411 14.75 12.98 -15.98
N SER A 412 14.92 11.87 -15.25
CA SER A 412 14.97 10.52 -15.83
C SER A 412 13.68 10.15 -16.59
N LEU A 413 12.52 10.63 -16.12
CA LEU A 413 11.26 10.50 -16.85
C LEU A 413 11.18 11.43 -18.07
N LEU A 414 11.79 12.61 -18.05
CA LEU A 414 11.75 13.55 -19.17
C LEU A 414 12.48 13.00 -20.41
N GLU A 415 13.54 12.21 -20.20
CA GLU A 415 14.26 11.50 -21.27
C GLU A 415 13.47 10.36 -21.92
N THR A 416 12.40 9.87 -21.27
CA THR A 416 11.71 8.63 -21.68
C THR A 416 10.22 8.79 -21.97
N ASP A 417 9.49 9.53 -21.14
CA ASP A 417 8.04 9.74 -21.22
C ASP A 417 7.68 11.22 -20.89
N PRO A 418 8.00 12.21 -21.75
CA PRO A 418 7.86 13.63 -21.43
C PRO A 418 6.41 14.06 -21.14
N ASP A 419 5.42 13.47 -21.81
CA ASP A 419 3.99 13.74 -21.54
C ASP A 419 3.57 13.32 -20.11
N VAL A 420 4.21 12.28 -19.58
CA VAL A 420 3.99 11.80 -18.21
C VAL A 420 4.58 12.79 -17.19
N VAL A 421 5.70 13.44 -17.51
CA VAL A 421 6.28 14.48 -16.65
C VAL A 421 5.34 15.68 -16.52
N ASP A 422 4.73 16.16 -17.61
CA ASP A 422 3.74 17.24 -17.55
C ASP A 422 2.48 16.81 -16.75
N TYR A 423 1.98 15.58 -16.94
CA TYR A 423 0.89 15.05 -16.11
C TYR A 423 1.25 15.02 -14.61
N LEU A 424 2.43 14.52 -14.25
CA LEU A 424 2.88 14.44 -12.85
C LEU A 424 3.10 15.84 -12.25
N LEU A 425 3.68 16.78 -13.00
CA LEU A 425 3.86 18.17 -12.57
C LEU A 425 2.52 18.88 -12.38
N ARG A 426 1.54 18.70 -13.28
CA ARG A 426 0.17 19.21 -13.12
C ARG A 426 -0.48 18.65 -11.86
N ARG A 427 -0.36 17.33 -11.61
CA ARG A 427 -0.90 16.69 -10.40
C ARG A 427 -0.28 17.25 -9.12
N LYS A 428 1.06 17.35 -9.06
CA LYS A 428 1.79 17.94 -7.92
C LYS A 428 1.39 19.42 -7.72
N ALA A 429 1.18 20.18 -8.80
CA ALA A 429 0.70 21.56 -8.73
C ALA A 429 -0.70 21.66 -8.10
N SER A 430 -1.68 20.86 -8.53
CA SER A 430 -3.04 20.83 -7.97
C SER A 430 -3.07 20.46 -6.48
N GLN A 431 -2.25 19.50 -6.06
CA GLN A 431 -2.06 19.15 -4.65
C GLN A 431 -1.46 20.32 -3.85
N SER A 432 -0.53 21.08 -4.44
CA SER A 432 0.13 22.23 -3.80
C SER A 432 -0.77 23.47 -3.61
N SER A 433 -1.88 23.56 -4.36
CA SER A 433 -2.91 24.60 -4.17
C SER A 433 -3.98 24.23 -3.15
N GLN A 434 -4.35 22.95 -3.04
CA GLN A 434 -5.28 22.47 -2.00
C GLN A 434 -4.70 22.68 -0.58
N LEU A 435 -3.38 22.62 -0.43
CA LEU A 435 -2.65 22.93 0.81
C LEU A 435 -2.49 24.44 1.11
N ARG A 436 -3.36 25.30 0.54
CA ARG A 436 -3.42 26.75 0.79
C ARG A 436 -4.85 27.32 0.89
N GLY A 437 -5.86 26.45 0.93
CA GLY A 437 -7.26 26.81 1.20
C GLY A 437 -7.56 26.80 2.69
#